data_AF-A0A1J5DR44-F1
#
_entry.id   AF-A0A1J5DR44-F1
#
_cell.length_a   1.000
_cell.length_b   1.000
_cell.length_c   1.000
_cell.angle_alpha   90.00
_cell.angle_beta   90.00
_cell.angle_gamma   90.00
#
_symmetry.space_group_name_H-M   'P 1'
#
loop_
_entity.id
_entity.type
_entity.pdbx_description
1 polymer ?
#
loop_
_entity_poly.entity_id
_entity_poly.type
_entity_poly.pdbx_seq_one_letter_code
_entity_poly.pdbx_strand_id
1 'polypeptide(L)'
;MIKKGVVAAVFCCVAASSAMAGGYEGPGIGARGVGMGGAFIGLADEWTAIYWNPAGLTQLQGKGVGVDVSRLCIKGSDGNGVANSKMVFGQSGVVYNGMNTDQEDIFYRPYAGTVGLTSEPGTFSSSGVDVTSNVWLPAIGGYAQVGNYHLGYGAYAPAGYKTDWQDTTSGVTASYNIKMATKVYNISVARDLTTGIAAGIGLNMIGGEIEKHARKDVPGANSYTYEMDGTCDGSDWEWQAGMMFKPSSVCQIGMVYRSGSEVALKGEARARYPVPTGTTTPPLMVVVEKSDFTRKYNHPATYGLGIAFYAAPNLTITSDFTRTMWSSTKKDVDYSSNGNMLKDENKSLDWTDVTRFRTGMEYKPNPTWAFRVGMLTDPSPVPDKAVSLTNIIDVERTFYTMGTSFTKANWGCDFLYLHGDGERMANNVKYTKTTNEYRLAGQYWF
;
A
#
# COMPACT_ATOMS: atom_id res chain seq x y z
N MET A 1 -21.08 50.06 8.39
CA MET A 1 -20.06 49.81 9.44
C MET A 1 -19.80 48.32 9.52
N ILE A 2 -18.61 47.84 9.12
CA ILE A 2 -18.28 46.40 9.13
C ILE A 2 -17.29 46.17 10.28
N LYS A 3 -17.67 45.35 11.28
CA LYS A 3 -16.76 44.99 12.37
C LYS A 3 -15.77 43.94 11.89
N LYS A 4 -14.47 44.19 12.09
CA LYS A 4 -13.40 43.25 11.78
C LYS A 4 -13.43 42.07 12.75
N GLY A 5 -13.92 40.92 12.30
CA GLY A 5 -13.67 39.64 12.98
C GLY A 5 -12.29 39.14 12.58
N VAL A 6 -11.35 39.05 13.53
CA VAL A 6 -10.02 38.48 13.27
C VAL A 6 -10.16 36.96 13.24
N VAL A 7 -10.16 36.37 12.04
CA VAL A 7 -9.89 34.94 11.89
C VAL A 7 -8.41 34.74 12.18
N ALA A 8 -8.10 34.32 13.40
CA ALA A 8 -6.76 33.91 13.79
C ALA A 8 -6.44 32.59 13.06
N ALA A 9 -5.82 32.69 11.89
CA ALA A 9 -5.27 31.54 11.18
C ALA A 9 -4.16 30.93 12.04
N VAL A 10 -4.46 29.81 12.71
CA VAL A 10 -3.49 29.08 13.50
C VAL A 10 -2.51 28.41 12.54
N PHE A 11 -1.44 29.12 12.23
CA PHE A 11 -0.22 28.53 11.67
C PHE A 11 0.40 27.62 12.75
N CYS A 12 -0.08 26.38 12.82
CA CYS A 12 0.67 25.32 13.47
C CYS A 12 1.97 25.12 12.70
N CYS A 13 3.10 25.43 13.33
CA CYS A 13 4.41 24.97 12.87
C CYS A 13 4.46 23.44 13.01
N VAL A 14 4.02 22.74 11.98
CA VAL A 14 4.18 21.28 11.88
C VAL A 14 5.67 21.01 11.70
N ALA A 15 6.30 20.42 12.72
CA ALA A 15 7.63 19.86 12.58
C ALA A 15 7.56 18.70 11.58
N ALA A 16 8.44 18.69 10.58
CA ALA A 16 8.38 17.72 9.50
C ALA A 16 8.88 16.34 9.94
N SER A 17 7.97 15.35 9.89
CA SER A 17 8.29 13.94 9.68
C SER A 17 7.00 13.13 9.47
N SER A 18 6.87 12.43 8.34
CA SER A 18 7.19 10.99 8.24
C SER A 18 6.71 10.35 6.88
N ALA A 19 7.18 9.16 6.41
CA ALA A 19 6.69 8.38 5.24
C ALA A 19 7.34 6.98 5.15
N MET A 20 6.76 5.78 4.84
CA MET A 20 5.36 5.35 4.58
C MET A 20 4.72 4.52 5.70
N ALA A 21 3.41 4.71 5.91
CA ALA A 21 2.59 3.98 6.86
C ALA A 21 1.27 3.46 6.24
N GLY A 22 0.32 3.02 7.08
CA GLY A 22 -0.92 2.39 6.62
C GLY A 22 -0.67 1.08 5.88
N GLY A 23 0.49 0.45 6.11
CA GLY A 23 0.93 -0.79 5.47
C GLY A 23 0.98 -0.65 3.95
N TYR A 24 0.03 -1.31 3.27
CA TYR A 24 0.00 -1.43 1.81
C TYR A 24 -0.90 -0.39 1.12
N GLU A 25 -1.74 0.36 1.84
CA GLU A 25 -2.69 1.31 1.21
C GLU A 25 -1.98 2.56 0.63
N GLY A 26 -2.13 2.78 -0.68
CA GLY A 26 -1.68 4.01 -1.35
C GLY A 26 -2.54 5.26 -1.05
N PRO A 27 -2.18 6.44 -1.60
CA PRO A 27 -2.90 7.70 -1.36
C PRO A 27 -4.31 7.80 -1.96
N GLY A 28 -4.73 6.86 -2.80
CA GLY A 28 -6.03 6.81 -3.47
C GLY A 28 -5.95 6.90 -5.00
N ILE A 29 -7.08 7.23 -5.66
CA ILE A 29 -7.14 7.44 -7.11
C ILE A 29 -7.70 8.83 -7.47
N GLY A 30 -7.32 9.35 -8.64
CA GLY A 30 -7.76 10.66 -9.12
C GLY A 30 -6.81 11.79 -8.72
N ALA A 31 -6.13 12.38 -9.68
CA ALA A 31 -5.27 13.55 -9.48
C ALA A 31 -5.97 14.74 -8.79
N ARG A 32 -7.29 14.89 -9.00
CA ARG A 32 -8.12 15.88 -8.30
C ARG A 32 -8.34 15.53 -6.83
N GLY A 33 -8.87 14.34 -6.53
CA GLY A 33 -9.10 13.89 -5.15
C GLY A 33 -7.81 13.85 -4.32
N VAL A 34 -6.76 13.19 -4.82
CA VAL A 34 -5.45 13.13 -4.15
C VAL A 34 -4.81 14.52 -4.05
N GLY A 35 -5.07 15.44 -4.99
CA GLY A 35 -4.62 16.83 -4.93
C GLY A 35 -5.18 17.64 -3.76
N MET A 36 -6.33 17.24 -3.22
CA MET A 36 -6.91 17.76 -1.97
C MET A 36 -6.46 16.95 -0.75
N GLY A 37 -5.24 16.41 -0.76
CA GLY A 37 -4.74 15.51 0.28
C GLY A 37 -5.50 14.18 0.35
N GLY A 38 -6.24 13.81 -0.69
CA GLY A 38 -7.18 12.69 -0.66
C GLY A 38 -8.47 12.94 0.15
N ALA A 39 -8.68 14.16 0.66
CA ALA A 39 -9.87 14.50 1.46
C ALA A 39 -11.10 14.62 0.57
N PHE A 40 -11.72 13.49 0.21
CA PHE A 40 -12.67 13.42 -0.89
C PHE A 40 -13.96 12.64 -0.59
N ILE A 41 -14.05 11.95 0.56
CA ILE A 41 -15.25 11.17 0.97
C ILE A 41 -16.52 12.04 1.02
N GLY A 42 -16.38 13.30 1.43
CA GLY A 42 -17.46 14.29 1.50
C GLY A 42 -17.68 15.11 0.22
N LEU A 43 -16.84 14.92 -0.81
CA LEU A 43 -16.92 15.67 -2.06
C LEU A 43 -17.38 14.74 -3.21
N ALA A 44 -16.58 13.75 -3.58
CA ALA A 44 -16.96 12.61 -4.44
C ALA A 44 -17.78 12.99 -5.71
N ASP A 45 -17.40 14.08 -6.37
CA ASP A 45 -18.14 14.73 -7.48
C ASP A 45 -17.44 14.55 -8.85
N GLU A 46 -16.76 13.42 -9.05
CA GLU A 46 -16.14 13.03 -10.34
C GLU A 46 -16.19 11.50 -10.54
N TRP A 47 -15.69 11.00 -11.68
CA TRP A 47 -15.69 9.56 -12.01
C TRP A 47 -15.06 8.65 -10.94
N THR A 48 -14.13 9.17 -10.14
CA THR A 48 -13.48 8.46 -9.02
C THR A 48 -14.37 8.29 -7.79
N ALA A 49 -15.61 8.80 -7.80
CA ALA A 49 -16.60 8.55 -6.75
C ALA A 49 -16.81 7.04 -6.49
N ILE A 50 -16.64 6.20 -7.53
CA ILE A 50 -16.64 4.73 -7.42
C ILE A 50 -15.62 4.19 -6.41
N TYR A 51 -14.51 4.88 -6.19
CA TYR A 51 -13.52 4.55 -5.18
C TYR A 51 -13.80 5.29 -3.87
N TRP A 52 -14.01 6.61 -3.93
CA TRP A 52 -14.06 7.46 -2.72
C TRP A 52 -15.35 7.30 -1.91
N ASN A 53 -16.52 7.41 -2.55
CA ASN A 53 -17.84 7.26 -1.94
C ASN A 53 -18.90 7.08 -3.06
N PRO A 54 -19.49 5.88 -3.23
CA PRO A 54 -20.37 5.61 -4.37
C PRO A 54 -21.64 6.47 -4.37
N ALA A 55 -22.10 6.98 -3.22
CA ALA A 55 -23.24 7.90 -3.17
C ALA A 55 -22.96 9.26 -3.81
N GLY A 56 -21.68 9.63 -3.99
CA GLY A 56 -21.27 10.83 -4.72
C GLY A 56 -21.68 10.84 -6.20
N LEU A 57 -21.94 9.67 -6.79
CA LEU A 57 -22.38 9.51 -8.18
C LEU A 57 -23.67 10.28 -8.52
N THR A 58 -24.55 10.60 -7.54
CA THR A 58 -25.78 11.38 -7.83
C THR A 58 -25.51 12.83 -8.19
N GLN A 59 -24.29 13.31 -7.95
CA GLN A 59 -23.83 14.63 -8.37
C GLN A 59 -23.44 14.68 -9.85
N LEU A 60 -23.27 13.51 -10.49
CA LEU A 60 -22.81 13.39 -11.87
C LEU A 60 -23.99 13.31 -12.83
N GLN A 61 -23.98 14.17 -13.84
CA GLN A 61 -25.02 14.28 -14.87
C GLN A 61 -24.50 13.76 -16.22
N GLY A 62 -25.41 13.24 -17.05
CA GLY A 62 -25.07 12.72 -18.37
C GLY A 62 -24.18 11.47 -18.28
N LYS A 63 -23.11 11.45 -19.05
CA LYS A 63 -22.09 10.39 -19.07
C LYS A 63 -20.70 10.98 -18.93
N GLY A 64 -19.76 10.18 -18.47
CA GLY A 64 -18.35 10.55 -18.53
C GLY A 64 -17.42 9.38 -18.32
N VAL A 65 -16.17 9.59 -18.72
CA VAL A 65 -15.05 8.65 -18.59
C VAL A 65 -13.83 9.39 -18.07
N GLY A 66 -12.99 8.68 -17.33
CA GLY A 66 -11.73 9.18 -16.81
C GLY A 66 -10.64 8.12 -16.85
N VAL A 67 -9.42 8.59 -17.08
CA VAL A 67 -8.18 7.82 -17.01
C VAL A 67 -7.19 8.55 -16.12
N ASP A 68 -6.39 7.79 -15.38
CA ASP A 68 -5.41 8.29 -14.44
C ASP A 68 -4.23 7.32 -14.42
N VAL A 69 -3.01 7.84 -14.43
CA VAL A 69 -1.79 7.07 -14.24
C VAL A 69 -0.92 7.81 -13.25
N SER A 70 -0.56 7.15 -12.15
CA SER A 70 0.47 7.64 -11.24
C SER A 70 1.74 6.79 -11.26
N ARG A 71 2.85 7.44 -10.93
CA ARG A 71 4.16 6.86 -10.67
C ARG A 71 4.57 7.19 -9.25
N LEU A 72 4.58 6.20 -8.37
CA LEU A 72 5.13 6.31 -7.03
C LEU A 72 6.62 5.96 -7.08
N CYS A 73 7.45 6.93 -6.74
CA CYS A 73 8.88 6.75 -6.47
C CYS A 73 9.07 6.66 -4.96
N ILE A 74 9.25 5.44 -4.46
CA ILE A 74 9.46 5.13 -3.04
C ILE A 74 10.95 4.88 -2.82
N LYS A 75 11.56 5.64 -1.91
CA LYS A 75 12.88 5.33 -1.35
C LYS A 75 12.71 4.79 0.06
N GLY A 76 13.48 3.79 0.46
CA GLY A 76 13.49 3.26 1.82
C GLY A 76 14.90 2.87 2.25
N SER A 77 15.18 2.96 3.54
CA SER A 77 16.46 2.63 4.16
C SER A 77 16.21 1.78 5.40
N ASP A 78 16.88 0.63 5.49
CA ASP A 78 16.90 -0.24 6.66
C ASP A 78 18.30 -0.16 7.30
N GLY A 79 18.42 0.46 8.47
CA GLY A 79 19.69 0.68 9.16
C GLY A 79 20.34 -0.57 9.79
N ASN A 80 19.71 -1.75 9.73
CA ASN A 80 20.26 -3.01 10.24
C ASN A 80 20.95 -3.85 9.15
N GLY A 81 20.63 -3.56 7.88
CA GLY A 81 20.87 -4.48 6.78
C GLY A 81 19.97 -5.71 6.84
N VAL A 82 20.23 -6.70 5.99
CA VAL A 82 19.43 -7.94 5.95
C VAL A 82 20.19 -9.11 6.55
N ALA A 83 19.62 -9.72 7.58
CA ALA A 83 20.25 -10.80 8.32
C ALA A 83 20.55 -12.04 7.46
N ASN A 84 21.70 -12.68 7.73
CA ASN A 84 22.08 -13.99 7.20
C ASN A 84 22.21 -14.96 8.40
N SER A 85 21.06 -15.38 8.89
CA SER A 85 20.88 -15.97 10.22
C SER A 85 21.35 -17.44 10.28
N LYS A 86 21.64 -18.00 11.47
CA LYS A 86 22.22 -19.35 11.57
C LYS A 86 21.13 -20.41 11.58
N MET A 87 21.15 -21.32 10.59
CA MET A 87 20.26 -22.49 10.57
C MET A 87 21.04 -23.72 11.01
N VAL A 88 20.62 -24.32 12.12
CA VAL A 88 21.27 -25.48 12.72
C VAL A 88 20.43 -26.71 12.39
N PHE A 89 21.05 -27.70 11.76
CA PHE A 89 20.40 -28.96 11.40
C PHE A 89 20.80 -30.03 12.41
N GLY A 90 19.83 -30.56 13.17
CA GLY A 90 20.06 -31.53 14.25
C GLY A 90 19.19 -32.78 14.11
N GLN A 91 19.46 -33.79 14.95
CA GLN A 91 18.70 -35.06 14.92
C GLN A 91 17.19 -34.88 15.24
N SER A 92 16.82 -33.82 15.96
CA SER A 92 15.43 -33.45 16.25
C SER A 92 14.81 -32.48 15.23
N GLY A 93 15.45 -32.28 14.08
CA GLY A 93 15.00 -31.35 13.02
C GLY A 93 15.79 -30.04 12.95
N VAL A 94 15.18 -29.03 12.33
CA VAL A 94 15.80 -27.73 12.04
C VAL A 94 15.58 -26.74 13.19
N VAL A 95 16.65 -26.13 13.67
CA VAL A 95 16.62 -25.03 14.65
C VAL A 95 17.02 -23.70 14.00
N TYR A 96 16.11 -22.74 14.10
CA TYR A 96 16.19 -21.41 13.49
C TYR A 96 16.90 -20.44 14.45
N ASN A 97 18.23 -20.50 14.53
CA ASN A 97 18.99 -19.75 15.53
C ASN A 97 19.28 -18.32 15.08
N GLY A 98 18.39 -17.40 15.48
CA GLY A 98 18.49 -15.98 15.20
C GLY A 98 17.76 -15.50 13.94
N MET A 99 16.91 -16.33 13.31
CA MET A 99 15.97 -15.84 12.29
C MET A 99 14.79 -15.12 12.95
N ASN A 100 14.60 -13.84 12.67
CA ASN A 100 13.38 -13.13 13.09
C ASN A 100 12.23 -13.38 12.09
N THR A 101 11.30 -14.25 12.47
CA THR A 101 10.13 -14.57 11.63
C THR A 101 9.11 -13.44 11.49
N ASP A 102 9.17 -12.39 12.32
CA ASP A 102 8.29 -11.23 12.21
C ASP A 102 8.86 -10.17 11.25
N GLN A 103 10.18 -10.12 11.09
CA GLN A 103 10.88 -9.37 10.03
C GLN A 103 10.97 -10.16 8.71
N GLU A 104 10.35 -11.34 8.61
CA GLU A 104 10.45 -12.28 7.48
C GLU A 104 11.91 -12.53 7.02
N ASP A 105 12.84 -12.77 7.96
CA ASP A 105 14.24 -13.13 7.69
C ASP A 105 14.35 -14.22 6.62
N ILE A 106 14.89 -13.88 5.44
CA ILE A 106 14.85 -14.76 4.26
C ILE A 106 16.19 -15.42 3.92
N PHE A 107 17.31 -14.98 4.49
CA PHE A 107 18.63 -15.58 4.26
C PHE A 107 19.16 -16.26 5.50
N TYR A 108 19.74 -17.45 5.30
CA TYR A 108 20.41 -18.20 6.35
C TYR A 108 21.73 -18.79 5.87
N ARG A 109 22.67 -18.99 6.79
CA ARG A 109 23.92 -19.73 6.58
C ARG A 109 23.87 -21.11 7.26
N PRO A 110 24.24 -22.20 6.56
CA PRO A 110 24.18 -23.56 7.10
C PRO A 110 25.24 -23.79 8.19
N TYR A 111 24.86 -24.38 9.32
CA TYR A 111 25.76 -24.52 10.48
C TYR A 111 25.68 -25.92 11.12
N ALA A 112 26.84 -26.51 11.43
CA ALA A 112 26.96 -27.84 12.03
C ALA A 112 28.04 -27.89 13.13
N GLY A 113 27.60 -27.95 14.38
CA GLY A 113 28.49 -28.06 15.54
C GLY A 113 29.53 -26.94 15.58
N THR A 114 30.79 -27.29 15.82
CA THR A 114 31.91 -26.34 15.88
C THR A 114 32.41 -25.90 14.50
N VAL A 115 31.97 -26.54 13.41
CA VAL A 115 32.47 -26.27 12.05
C VAL A 115 31.54 -25.26 11.37
N GLY A 116 31.98 -24.00 11.31
CA GLY A 116 31.41 -23.03 10.37
C GLY A 116 31.78 -23.44 8.94
N LEU A 117 30.86 -24.07 8.22
CA LEU A 117 31.12 -24.62 6.89
C LEU A 117 31.34 -23.54 5.81
N THR A 118 31.03 -22.28 6.09
CA THR A 118 31.29 -21.14 5.21
C THR A 118 31.74 -19.91 5.99
N SER A 119 32.59 -19.09 5.39
CA SER A 119 33.02 -17.78 5.92
C SER A 119 31.99 -16.67 5.64
N GLU A 120 30.70 -17.00 5.76
CA GLU A 120 29.61 -16.12 5.38
C GLU A 120 29.39 -14.95 6.35
N PRO A 121 29.08 -13.74 5.84
CA PRO A 121 28.73 -12.61 6.68
C PRO A 121 27.44 -12.89 7.47
N GLY A 122 27.26 -12.17 8.59
CA GLY A 122 26.07 -12.30 9.42
C GLY A 122 24.89 -11.40 9.05
N THR A 123 25.16 -10.37 8.25
CA THR A 123 24.17 -9.46 7.66
C THR A 123 24.72 -8.98 6.31
N PHE A 124 23.82 -8.57 5.41
CA PHE A 124 24.12 -7.92 4.14
C PHE A 124 23.97 -6.41 4.30
N SER A 125 25.02 -5.66 3.91
CA SER A 125 25.30 -4.27 4.27
C SER A 125 25.11 -3.93 5.76
N SER A 126 26.17 -4.09 6.55
CA SER A 126 26.17 -3.80 8.00
C SER A 126 26.07 -2.32 8.38
N SER A 127 25.95 -1.41 7.42
CA SER A 127 25.63 0.02 7.60
C SER A 127 24.24 0.40 7.10
N GLY A 128 23.44 -0.61 6.74
CA GLY A 128 22.08 -0.47 6.21
C GLY A 128 21.98 -0.58 4.69
N VAL A 129 20.76 -0.85 4.20
CA VAL A 129 20.45 -1.02 2.77
C VAL A 129 19.44 0.02 2.32
N ASP A 130 19.80 0.81 1.31
CA ASP A 130 18.90 1.73 0.61
C ASP A 130 18.25 1.04 -0.60
N VAL A 131 16.94 1.20 -0.76
CA VAL A 131 16.17 0.77 -1.94
C VAL A 131 15.44 1.94 -2.58
N THR A 132 15.34 1.92 -3.91
CA THR A 132 14.53 2.86 -4.70
C THR A 132 13.62 2.11 -5.65
N SER A 133 12.32 2.11 -5.34
CA SER A 133 11.29 1.42 -6.09
C SER A 133 10.42 2.39 -6.88
N ASN A 134 10.08 1.99 -8.11
CA ASN A 134 9.14 2.71 -8.97
C ASN A 134 7.93 1.82 -9.23
N VAL A 135 6.76 2.26 -8.80
CA VAL A 135 5.48 1.57 -8.96
C VAL A 135 4.58 2.43 -9.83
N TRP A 136 3.92 1.83 -10.83
CA TRP A 136 2.94 2.50 -11.68
C TRP A 136 1.54 2.02 -11.32
N LEU A 137 0.64 2.95 -10.97
CA LEU A 137 -0.73 2.67 -10.58
C LEU A 137 -1.69 3.30 -11.60
N PRO A 138 -2.21 2.53 -12.58
CA PRO A 138 -3.23 3.00 -13.49
C PRO A 138 -4.63 2.90 -12.86
N ALA A 139 -5.52 3.79 -13.28
CA ALA A 139 -6.94 3.73 -13.03
C ALA A 139 -7.72 4.20 -14.28
N ILE A 140 -8.83 3.54 -14.57
CA ILE A 140 -9.80 3.91 -15.60
C ILE A 140 -11.20 3.70 -15.06
N GLY A 141 -12.13 4.57 -15.42
CA GLY A 141 -13.53 4.40 -15.06
C GLY A 141 -14.45 5.34 -15.80
N GLY A 142 -15.72 5.28 -15.45
CA GLY A 142 -16.75 6.13 -16.01
C GLY A 142 -18.06 6.04 -15.25
N TYR A 143 -18.99 6.88 -15.66
CA TYR A 143 -20.32 7.00 -15.07
C TYR A 143 -21.39 7.26 -16.13
N ALA A 144 -22.63 6.93 -15.80
CA ALA A 144 -23.81 7.22 -16.62
C ALA A 144 -25.06 7.37 -15.76
N GLN A 145 -25.83 8.43 -15.99
CA GLN A 145 -27.17 8.58 -15.42
C GLN A 145 -28.20 7.82 -16.29
N VAL A 146 -29.05 7.02 -15.64
CA VAL A 146 -30.11 6.21 -16.28
C VAL A 146 -31.40 6.39 -15.47
N GLY A 147 -32.20 7.40 -15.84
CA GLY A 147 -33.35 7.82 -15.07
C GLY A 147 -32.94 8.31 -13.68
N ASN A 148 -33.53 7.72 -12.64
CA ASN A 148 -33.25 8.07 -11.24
C ASN A 148 -32.07 7.28 -10.63
N TYR A 149 -31.30 6.55 -11.45
CA TYR A 149 -30.13 5.79 -11.02
C TYR A 149 -28.86 6.36 -11.68
N HIS A 150 -27.79 6.45 -10.89
CA HIS A 150 -26.47 6.86 -11.33
C HIS A 150 -25.56 5.65 -11.25
N LEU A 151 -25.05 5.20 -12.39
CA LEU A 151 -24.17 4.04 -12.53
C LEU A 151 -22.72 4.52 -12.60
N GLY A 152 -21.82 3.78 -11.96
CA GLY A 152 -20.38 3.96 -12.03
C GLY A 152 -19.68 2.62 -12.26
N TYR A 153 -18.54 2.64 -12.95
CA TYR A 153 -17.73 1.44 -13.21
C TYR A 153 -16.26 1.82 -13.37
N GLY A 154 -15.34 0.90 -13.09
CA GLY A 154 -13.92 1.13 -13.35
C GLY A 154 -13.01 -0.03 -12.99
N ALA A 155 -11.75 0.10 -13.39
CA ALA A 155 -10.65 -0.79 -13.05
C ALA A 155 -9.45 0.03 -12.60
N TYR A 156 -8.88 -0.27 -11.42
CA TYR A 156 -7.79 0.52 -10.84
C TYR A 156 -6.85 -0.31 -9.96
N ALA A 157 -5.60 0.15 -9.83
CA ALA A 157 -4.64 -0.39 -8.87
C ALA A 157 -4.51 0.56 -7.66
N PRO A 158 -5.20 0.32 -6.52
CA PRO A 158 -5.17 1.24 -5.38
C PRO A 158 -3.90 1.10 -4.52
N ALA A 159 -3.16 0.00 -4.70
CA ALA A 159 -1.97 -0.34 -3.93
C ALA A 159 -0.97 -1.14 -4.77
N GLY A 160 0.31 -0.93 -4.51
CA GLY A 160 1.39 -1.70 -5.10
C GLY A 160 2.69 -1.46 -4.35
N TYR A 161 3.44 -2.52 -4.10
CA TYR A 161 4.71 -2.51 -3.40
C TYR A 161 5.78 -3.19 -4.24
N LYS A 162 7.00 -2.67 -4.17
CA LYS A 162 8.19 -3.31 -4.72
C LYS A 162 9.36 -3.08 -3.79
N THR A 163 10.18 -4.10 -3.59
CA THR A 163 11.52 -4.01 -3.01
C THR A 163 12.47 -4.81 -3.90
N ASP A 164 13.65 -4.26 -4.14
CA ASP A 164 14.59 -4.74 -5.15
C ASP A 164 16.01 -4.30 -4.76
N TRP A 165 16.81 -5.21 -4.22
CA TRP A 165 18.19 -4.94 -3.79
C TRP A 165 19.13 -6.10 -4.09
N GLN A 166 20.42 -5.75 -4.17
CA GLN A 166 21.53 -6.69 -4.23
C GLN A 166 22.70 -6.13 -3.40
N ASP A 167 23.33 -6.99 -2.59
CA ASP A 167 24.56 -6.71 -1.87
C ASP A 167 25.62 -7.77 -2.19
N THR A 168 26.90 -7.47 -1.97
CA THR A 168 28.00 -8.44 -2.01
C THR A 168 28.99 -8.17 -0.87
N THR A 169 28.66 -8.69 0.32
CA THR A 169 29.51 -8.62 1.50
C THR A 169 30.41 -9.85 1.59
N SER A 170 31.72 -9.66 1.86
CA SER A 170 32.72 -10.75 1.98
C SER A 170 32.79 -11.72 0.80
N GLY A 171 32.45 -11.24 -0.41
CA GLY A 171 32.41 -12.06 -1.64
C GLY A 171 31.18 -12.96 -1.77
N VAL A 172 30.22 -12.85 -0.86
CA VAL A 172 28.92 -13.55 -0.92
C VAL A 172 27.89 -12.57 -1.45
N THR A 173 27.31 -12.86 -2.62
CA THR A 173 26.28 -12.02 -3.24
C THR A 173 24.90 -12.49 -2.82
N ALA A 174 24.06 -11.58 -2.32
CA ALA A 174 22.65 -11.81 -2.06
C ALA A 174 21.79 -10.78 -2.78
N SER A 175 20.64 -11.20 -3.29
CA SER A 175 19.64 -10.31 -3.89
C SER A 175 18.22 -10.72 -3.52
N TYR A 176 17.36 -9.72 -3.33
CA TYR A 176 15.96 -9.90 -3.01
C TYR A 176 15.10 -9.00 -3.89
N ASN A 177 14.15 -9.62 -4.58
CA ASN A 177 13.12 -8.96 -5.35
C ASN A 177 11.76 -9.42 -4.80
N ILE A 178 10.91 -8.49 -4.41
CA ILE A 178 9.50 -8.74 -4.15
C ILE A 178 8.67 -7.68 -4.85
N LYS A 179 7.61 -8.12 -5.52
CA LYS A 179 6.57 -7.28 -6.13
C LYS A 179 5.24 -7.72 -5.57
N MET A 180 4.38 -6.76 -5.28
CA MET A 180 2.99 -6.98 -4.92
C MET A 180 2.13 -5.93 -5.62
N ALA A 181 1.01 -6.36 -6.19
CA ALA A 181 0.02 -5.47 -6.78
C ALA A 181 -1.39 -5.82 -6.28
N THR A 182 -2.17 -4.80 -5.95
CA THR A 182 -3.63 -4.92 -5.75
C THR A 182 -4.33 -4.36 -6.96
N LYS A 183 -5.34 -5.06 -7.47
CA LYS A 183 -6.15 -4.69 -8.64
C LYS A 183 -7.62 -4.74 -8.22
N VAL A 184 -8.42 -3.74 -8.58
CA VAL A 184 -9.85 -3.71 -8.23
C VAL A 184 -10.66 -3.41 -9.48
N TYR A 185 -11.72 -4.20 -9.70
CA TYR A 185 -12.77 -3.92 -10.66
C TYR A 185 -14.04 -3.55 -9.89
N ASN A 186 -14.52 -2.32 -10.06
CA ASN A 186 -15.72 -1.81 -9.40
C ASN A 186 -16.89 -1.73 -10.37
N ILE A 187 -18.08 -2.11 -9.89
CA ILE A 187 -19.36 -1.57 -10.35
C ILE A 187 -20.10 -0.94 -9.18
N SER A 188 -20.72 0.22 -9.40
CA SER A 188 -21.46 0.97 -8.38
C SER A 188 -22.78 1.52 -8.91
N VAL A 189 -23.78 1.60 -8.04
CA VAL A 189 -25.06 2.26 -8.31
C VAL A 189 -25.45 3.16 -7.14
N ALA A 190 -25.93 4.36 -7.45
CA ALA A 190 -26.45 5.31 -6.49
C ALA A 190 -27.78 5.92 -6.94
N ARG A 191 -28.51 6.49 -5.97
CA ARG A 191 -29.71 7.29 -6.19
C ARG A 191 -29.89 8.29 -5.05
N ASP A 192 -30.55 9.41 -5.35
CA ASP A 192 -31.08 10.26 -4.28
C ASP A 192 -32.25 9.52 -3.60
N LEU A 193 -32.28 9.55 -2.28
CA LEU A 193 -33.35 8.96 -1.46
C LEU A 193 -34.44 9.98 -1.16
N THR A 194 -34.04 11.24 -0.97
CA THR A 194 -34.90 12.42 -0.79
C THR A 194 -34.05 13.67 -1.01
N THR A 195 -34.65 14.86 -0.99
CA THR A 195 -33.95 16.14 -1.16
C THR A 195 -32.76 16.26 -0.20
N GLY A 196 -31.55 16.28 -0.76
CA GLY A 196 -30.30 16.44 -0.01
C GLY A 196 -29.78 15.17 0.69
N ILE A 197 -30.37 13.99 0.47
CA ILE A 197 -29.85 12.71 0.98
C ILE A 197 -29.73 11.72 -0.18
N ALA A 198 -28.51 11.24 -0.44
CA ALA A 198 -28.22 10.21 -1.43
C ALA A 198 -27.58 8.97 -0.79
N ALA A 199 -27.74 7.82 -1.42
CA ALA A 199 -27.07 6.59 -1.04
C ALA A 199 -26.60 5.82 -2.28
N GLY A 200 -25.52 5.06 -2.11
CA GLY A 200 -24.95 4.23 -3.16
C GLY A 200 -24.30 2.98 -2.61
N ILE A 201 -24.26 1.94 -3.43
CA ILE A 201 -23.63 0.66 -3.14
C ILE A 201 -22.71 0.29 -4.30
N GLY A 202 -21.56 -0.30 -3.98
CA GLY A 202 -20.60 -0.82 -4.95
C GLY A 202 -20.18 -2.24 -4.63
N LEU A 203 -19.88 -3.00 -5.68
CA LEU A 203 -19.29 -4.33 -5.63
C LEU A 203 -17.90 -4.25 -6.26
N ASN A 204 -16.89 -4.67 -5.50
CA ASN A 204 -15.49 -4.70 -5.87
C ASN A 204 -15.08 -6.17 -6.06
N MET A 205 -14.56 -6.54 -7.24
CA MET A 205 -13.73 -7.73 -7.37
C MET A 205 -12.28 -7.30 -7.12
N ILE A 206 -11.75 -7.66 -5.96
CA ILE A 206 -10.40 -7.28 -5.51
C ILE A 206 -9.44 -8.46 -5.72
N GLY A 207 -8.41 -8.23 -6.52
CA GLY A 207 -7.34 -9.17 -6.82
C GLY A 207 -6.02 -8.76 -6.19
N GLY A 208 -5.26 -9.76 -5.75
CA GLY A 208 -3.86 -9.62 -5.35
C GLY A 208 -2.94 -10.43 -6.26
N GLU A 209 -1.70 -9.97 -6.41
CA GLU A 209 -0.62 -10.67 -7.10
C GLU A 209 0.67 -10.44 -6.30
N ILE A 210 1.44 -11.48 -6.06
CA ILE A 210 2.74 -11.44 -5.38
C ILE A 210 3.76 -12.27 -6.16
N GLU A 211 4.88 -11.66 -6.51
CA GLU A 211 6.08 -12.33 -7.02
C GLU A 211 7.23 -12.11 -6.03
N LYS A 212 7.92 -13.17 -5.62
CA LYS A 212 9.05 -13.12 -4.70
C LYS A 212 10.21 -13.99 -5.19
N HIS A 213 11.40 -13.41 -5.27
CA HIS A 213 12.65 -14.09 -5.55
C HIS A 213 13.73 -13.63 -4.56
N ALA A 214 14.24 -14.55 -3.75
CA ALA A 214 15.44 -14.33 -2.94
C ALA A 214 16.53 -15.29 -3.40
N ARG A 215 17.73 -14.77 -3.67
CA ARG A 215 18.87 -15.57 -4.12
C ARG A 215 20.13 -15.19 -3.36
N LYS A 216 20.97 -16.17 -3.05
CA LYS A 216 22.31 -15.95 -2.48
C LYS A 216 23.31 -16.95 -3.07
N ASP A 217 24.36 -16.43 -3.68
CA ASP A 217 25.48 -17.20 -4.23
C ASP A 217 26.69 -17.11 -3.29
N VAL A 218 27.18 -18.27 -2.85
CA VAL A 218 28.37 -18.41 -2.00
C VAL A 218 29.48 -19.08 -2.84
N PRO A 219 30.61 -18.40 -3.10
CA PRO A 219 31.74 -18.98 -3.83
C PRO A 219 32.69 -19.78 -2.91
N GLY A 220 33.70 -20.41 -3.52
CA GLY A 220 34.78 -21.13 -2.82
C GLY A 220 34.58 -22.64 -2.75
N ALA A 221 35.34 -23.29 -1.86
CA ALA A 221 35.42 -24.76 -1.77
C ALA A 221 34.09 -25.44 -1.38
N ASN A 222 33.25 -24.76 -0.60
CA ASN A 222 31.91 -25.22 -0.20
C ASN A 222 30.81 -24.39 -0.91
N SER A 223 31.01 -24.10 -2.20
CA SER A 223 30.13 -23.21 -2.96
C SER A 223 28.71 -23.75 -3.12
N TYR A 224 27.74 -22.84 -3.05
CA TYR A 224 26.32 -23.15 -3.26
C TYR A 224 25.54 -21.93 -3.74
N THR A 225 24.34 -22.19 -4.28
CA THR A 225 23.32 -21.14 -4.51
C THR A 225 22.08 -21.49 -3.70
N TYR A 226 21.68 -20.57 -2.83
CA TYR A 226 20.40 -20.58 -2.13
C TYR A 226 19.37 -19.79 -2.95
N GLU A 227 18.16 -20.33 -3.09
CA GLU A 227 17.06 -19.71 -3.82
C GLU A 227 15.75 -19.94 -3.06
N MET A 228 14.93 -18.90 -2.90
CA MET A 228 13.53 -18.97 -2.51
C MET A 228 12.71 -18.21 -3.54
N ASP A 229 11.95 -18.96 -4.35
CA ASP A 229 11.00 -18.43 -5.33
C ASP A 229 9.57 -18.66 -4.83
N GLY A 230 8.67 -17.72 -5.12
CA GLY A 230 7.24 -17.92 -4.94
C GLY A 230 6.42 -16.93 -5.75
N THR A 231 5.42 -17.43 -6.46
CA THR A 231 4.44 -16.61 -7.19
C THR A 231 3.04 -17.03 -6.80
N CYS A 232 2.16 -16.08 -6.48
CA CYS A 232 0.75 -16.35 -6.28
C CYS A 232 -0.16 -15.19 -6.67
N ASP A 233 -1.35 -15.51 -7.14
CA ASP A 233 -2.41 -14.56 -7.48
C ASP A 233 -3.78 -15.10 -7.06
N GLY A 234 -4.78 -14.22 -7.06
CA GLY A 234 -6.15 -14.58 -6.74
C GLY A 234 -7.03 -13.35 -6.59
N SER A 235 -8.34 -13.56 -6.56
CA SER A 235 -9.33 -12.49 -6.39
C SER A 235 -10.55 -12.96 -5.64
N ASP A 236 -11.11 -12.08 -4.82
CA ASP A 236 -12.35 -12.29 -4.07
C ASP A 236 -13.20 -11.01 -4.09
N TRP A 237 -14.36 -11.04 -3.44
CA TRP A 237 -15.32 -9.95 -3.41
C TRP A 237 -15.15 -9.06 -2.17
N GLU A 238 -15.32 -7.76 -2.38
CA GLU A 238 -15.60 -6.76 -1.36
C GLU A 238 -16.89 -6.04 -1.75
N TRP A 239 -17.68 -5.60 -0.77
CA TRP A 239 -18.76 -4.64 -1.00
C TRP A 239 -18.49 -3.34 -0.25
N GLN A 240 -19.03 -2.25 -0.80
CA GLN A 240 -18.93 -0.92 -0.22
C GLN A 240 -20.29 -0.21 -0.24
N ALA A 241 -20.58 0.53 0.83
CA ALA A 241 -21.80 1.34 0.95
C ALA A 241 -21.43 2.78 1.29
N GLY A 242 -22.14 3.72 0.67
CA GLY A 242 -21.92 5.14 0.81
C GLY A 242 -23.21 5.92 1.03
N MET A 243 -23.10 7.05 1.70
CA MET A 243 -24.16 8.06 1.83
C MET A 243 -23.59 9.46 1.62
N MET A 244 -24.43 10.37 1.10
CA MET A 244 -24.19 11.81 1.05
C MET A 244 -25.34 12.55 1.71
N PHE A 245 -25.04 13.61 2.45
CA PHE A 245 -26.00 14.50 3.08
C PHE A 245 -25.62 15.97 2.81
N LYS A 246 -26.57 16.76 2.32
CA LYS A 246 -26.43 18.18 1.98
C LYS A 246 -27.26 19.04 2.95
N PRO A 247 -26.78 19.28 4.19
CA PRO A 247 -27.52 20.08 5.19
C PRO A 247 -27.70 21.55 4.80
N SER A 248 -26.87 22.09 3.90
CA SER A 248 -27.02 23.45 3.37
C SER A 248 -26.33 23.60 2.01
N SER A 249 -26.47 24.76 1.37
CA SER A 249 -25.75 25.10 0.14
C SER A 249 -24.24 25.31 0.32
N VAL A 250 -23.74 25.39 1.55
CA VAL A 250 -22.31 25.62 1.87
C VAL A 250 -21.64 24.42 2.53
N CYS A 251 -22.38 23.36 2.86
CA CYS A 251 -21.87 22.20 3.59
C CYS A 251 -22.46 20.91 3.03
N GLN A 252 -21.57 19.96 2.72
CA GLN A 252 -21.89 18.59 2.33
C GLN A 252 -21.10 17.61 3.20
N ILE A 253 -21.72 16.51 3.59
CA ILE A 253 -21.15 15.46 4.43
C ILE A 253 -21.28 14.14 3.67
N GLY A 254 -20.23 13.32 3.66
CA GLY A 254 -20.23 11.98 3.07
C GLY A 254 -19.76 10.94 4.07
N MET A 255 -20.37 9.76 4.03
CA MET A 255 -19.97 8.59 4.82
C MET A 255 -19.74 7.41 3.88
N VAL A 256 -18.72 6.60 4.16
CA VAL A 256 -18.43 5.38 3.38
C VAL A 256 -17.95 4.25 4.30
N TYR A 257 -18.37 3.03 3.98
CA TYR A 257 -17.90 1.78 4.57
C TYR A 257 -17.50 0.81 3.46
N ARG A 258 -16.43 0.03 3.65
CA ARG A 258 -16.01 -1.09 2.79
C ARG A 258 -15.78 -2.32 3.66
N SER A 259 -16.22 -3.48 3.19
CA SER A 259 -16.15 -4.72 3.97
C SER A 259 -14.74 -5.24 4.19
N GLY A 260 -13.76 -4.85 3.35
CA GLY A 260 -12.54 -5.62 3.20
C GLY A 260 -12.80 -6.96 2.53
N SER A 261 -11.77 -7.79 2.42
CA SER A 261 -11.83 -9.16 1.92
C SER A 261 -10.59 -10.00 2.37
N GLU A 262 -10.77 -11.30 2.61
CA GLU A 262 -9.68 -12.26 2.92
C GLU A 262 -9.32 -13.04 1.64
N VAL A 263 -8.63 -12.39 0.71
CA VAL A 263 -8.38 -12.92 -0.63
C VAL A 263 -7.45 -14.14 -0.57
N ALA A 264 -7.92 -15.31 -1.01
CA ALA A 264 -7.11 -16.52 -1.11
C ALA A 264 -6.23 -16.50 -2.38
N LEU A 265 -4.98 -16.08 -2.24
CA LEU A 265 -3.97 -16.13 -3.30
C LEU A 265 -3.40 -17.55 -3.42
N LYS A 266 -3.28 -18.06 -4.64
CA LYS A 266 -2.80 -19.43 -4.93
C LYS A 266 -1.63 -19.40 -5.89
N GLY A 267 -0.73 -20.38 -5.78
CA GLY A 267 0.37 -20.54 -6.73
C GLY A 267 1.45 -21.50 -6.24
N GLU A 268 2.66 -21.35 -6.76
CA GLU A 268 3.77 -22.27 -6.56
C GLU A 268 4.91 -21.62 -5.76
N ALA A 269 5.52 -22.39 -4.86
CA ALA A 269 6.73 -22.02 -4.14
C ALA A 269 7.84 -23.06 -4.33
N ARG A 270 9.09 -22.58 -4.33
CA ARG A 270 10.30 -23.39 -4.47
C ARG A 270 11.38 -22.89 -3.54
N ALA A 271 12.02 -23.79 -2.80
CA ALA A 271 13.22 -23.49 -2.02
C ALA A 271 14.36 -24.42 -2.43
N ARG A 272 15.51 -23.87 -2.83
CA ARG A 272 16.77 -24.60 -3.07
C ARG A 272 17.79 -24.17 -2.03
N TYR A 273 18.30 -25.08 -1.22
CA TYR A 273 19.08 -24.68 -0.05
C TYR A 273 20.09 -25.75 0.44
N PRO A 274 21.24 -25.35 1.02
CA PRO A 274 22.26 -26.26 1.53
C PRO A 274 21.97 -26.80 2.95
N VAL A 275 22.16 -28.10 3.14
CA VAL A 275 22.09 -28.80 4.43
C VAL A 275 23.46 -29.41 4.76
N PRO A 276 24.03 -29.16 5.95
CA PRO A 276 25.24 -29.84 6.42
C PRO A 276 25.07 -31.35 6.53
N THR A 277 26.05 -32.12 6.06
CA THR A 277 26.09 -33.59 6.20
C THR A 277 26.93 -34.06 7.40
N GLY A 278 27.60 -33.13 8.10
CA GLY A 278 28.33 -33.38 9.35
C GLY A 278 29.71 -34.05 9.19
N THR A 279 29.84 -35.07 8.34
CA THR A 279 31.07 -35.90 8.27
C THR A 279 31.54 -36.30 6.87
N THR A 280 30.83 -35.92 5.79
CA THR A 280 31.19 -36.34 4.41
C THR A 280 31.94 -35.28 3.62
N THR A 281 32.56 -35.70 2.51
CA THR A 281 33.00 -34.83 1.42
C THR A 281 32.11 -35.10 0.20
N PRO A 282 31.39 -34.11 -0.36
CA PRO A 282 31.26 -32.72 0.11
C PRO A 282 30.53 -32.62 1.47
N PRO A 283 30.76 -31.53 2.24
CA PRO A 283 30.16 -31.34 3.56
C PRO A 283 28.76 -30.70 3.53
N LEU A 284 28.25 -30.37 2.33
CA LEU A 284 26.92 -29.82 2.09
C LEU A 284 26.18 -30.69 1.06
N MET A 285 24.92 -30.99 1.35
CA MET A 285 23.93 -31.51 0.41
C MET A 285 23.02 -30.36 -0.03
N VAL A 286 22.61 -30.30 -1.29
CA VAL A 286 21.57 -29.34 -1.74
C VAL A 286 20.22 -30.03 -1.71
N VAL A 287 19.29 -29.49 -0.93
CA VAL A 287 17.88 -29.89 -0.92
C VAL A 287 17.09 -28.96 -1.85
N VAL A 288 16.06 -29.50 -2.50
CA VAL A 288 15.07 -28.74 -3.26
C VAL A 288 13.68 -29.12 -2.78
N GLU A 289 12.96 -28.15 -2.23
CA GLU A 289 11.54 -28.25 -1.89
C GLU A 289 10.72 -27.52 -2.97
N LYS A 290 9.55 -28.08 -3.28
CA LYS A 290 8.53 -27.48 -4.14
C LYS A 290 7.17 -27.80 -3.55
N SER A 291 6.26 -26.84 -3.57
CA SER A 291 4.87 -27.06 -3.19
C SER A 291 3.96 -25.99 -3.80
N ASP A 292 2.80 -26.41 -4.24
CA ASP A 292 1.64 -25.53 -4.41
C ASP A 292 1.26 -24.98 -3.03
N PHE A 293 0.77 -23.75 -2.96
CA PHE A 293 0.34 -23.14 -1.71
C PHE A 293 -0.87 -22.22 -1.88
N THR A 294 -1.59 -22.00 -0.79
CA THR A 294 -2.58 -20.92 -0.65
C THR A 294 -2.09 -19.97 0.44
N ARG A 295 -1.96 -18.67 0.13
CA ARG A 295 -1.72 -17.60 1.11
C ARG A 295 -2.93 -16.69 1.15
N LYS A 296 -3.42 -16.38 2.33
CA LYS A 296 -4.49 -15.39 2.48
C LYS A 296 -3.92 -13.98 2.57
N TYR A 297 -4.55 -13.06 1.86
CA TYR A 297 -4.24 -11.65 1.84
C TYR A 297 -5.41 -10.86 2.43
N ASN A 298 -5.20 -10.28 3.61
CA ASN A 298 -6.18 -9.43 4.28
C ASN A 298 -6.20 -8.03 3.64
N HIS A 299 -7.24 -7.72 2.88
CA HIS A 299 -7.62 -6.34 2.63
C HIS A 299 -8.57 -5.90 3.75
N PRO A 300 -8.15 -5.00 4.67
CA PRO A 300 -8.92 -4.69 5.87
C PRO A 300 -10.20 -3.90 5.57
N ALA A 301 -11.21 -4.08 6.42
CA ALA A 301 -12.40 -3.22 6.39
C ALA A 301 -12.03 -1.75 6.65
N THR A 302 -12.75 -0.83 6.00
CA THR A 302 -12.56 0.62 6.21
C THR A 302 -13.87 1.33 6.48
N TYR A 303 -13.84 2.36 7.32
CA TYR A 303 -14.94 3.32 7.44
C TYR A 303 -14.42 4.76 7.52
N GLY A 304 -15.16 5.69 6.94
CA GLY A 304 -14.76 7.09 6.91
C GLY A 304 -15.93 8.07 6.83
N LEU A 305 -15.65 9.28 7.31
CA LEU A 305 -16.55 10.43 7.31
C LEU A 305 -15.77 11.61 6.72
N GLY A 306 -16.33 12.25 5.70
CA GLY A 306 -15.78 13.45 5.09
C GLY A 306 -16.77 14.60 5.06
N ILE A 307 -16.24 15.82 5.05
CA ILE A 307 -16.98 17.08 4.90
C ILE A 307 -16.37 17.88 3.75
N ALA A 308 -17.24 18.47 2.93
CA ALA A 308 -16.90 19.49 1.95
C ALA A 308 -17.61 20.80 2.34
N PHE A 309 -16.83 21.88 2.41
CA PHE A 309 -17.30 23.21 2.79
C PHE A 309 -17.00 24.21 1.67
N TYR A 310 -18.05 24.77 1.09
CA TYR A 310 -17.97 25.72 -0.03
C TYR A 310 -17.75 27.14 0.53
N ALA A 311 -16.52 27.41 0.98
CA ALA A 311 -16.12 28.65 1.66
C ALA A 311 -16.32 29.91 0.81
N ALA A 312 -16.23 29.78 -0.53
CA ALA A 312 -16.62 30.81 -1.49
C ALA A 312 -17.07 30.13 -2.81
N PRO A 313 -17.73 30.84 -3.75
CA PRO A 313 -18.15 30.27 -5.04
C PRO A 313 -17.02 29.67 -5.89
N ASN A 314 -15.77 30.02 -5.59
CA ASN A 314 -14.56 29.54 -6.22
C ASN A 314 -13.57 28.86 -5.25
N LEU A 315 -13.94 28.61 -3.99
CA LEU A 315 -13.09 27.97 -2.98
C LEU A 315 -13.85 26.88 -2.23
N THR A 316 -13.44 25.63 -2.42
CA THR A 316 -13.91 24.47 -1.65
C THR A 316 -12.81 24.03 -0.70
N ILE A 317 -13.16 23.74 0.54
CA ILE A 317 -12.27 23.16 1.56
C ILE A 317 -12.85 21.79 1.93
N THR A 318 -12.01 20.76 2.04
CA THR A 318 -12.44 19.43 2.46
C THR A 318 -11.60 18.91 3.61
N SER A 319 -12.21 18.05 4.41
CA SER A 319 -11.52 17.21 5.39
C SER A 319 -12.21 15.86 5.50
N ASP A 320 -11.46 14.78 5.70
CA ASP A 320 -12.02 13.49 6.09
C ASP A 320 -11.15 12.75 7.12
N PHE A 321 -11.75 11.76 7.76
CA PHE A 321 -11.00 10.70 8.42
C PHE A 321 -11.35 9.35 7.82
N THR A 322 -10.42 8.40 7.90
CA THR A 322 -10.66 6.98 7.59
C THR A 322 -10.01 6.11 8.65
N ARG A 323 -10.78 5.19 9.22
CA ARG A 323 -10.29 4.10 10.07
C ARG A 323 -10.08 2.88 9.20
N THR A 324 -8.91 2.24 9.33
CA THR A 324 -8.59 0.96 8.67
C THR A 324 -8.38 -0.11 9.73
N MET A 325 -9.10 -1.23 9.60
CA MET A 325 -9.17 -2.32 10.57
C MET A 325 -8.02 -3.34 10.40
N TRP A 326 -6.77 -2.89 10.50
CA TRP A 326 -5.58 -3.72 10.30
C TRP A 326 -5.39 -4.83 11.35
N SER A 327 -6.08 -4.79 12.49
CA SER A 327 -5.97 -5.82 13.56
C SER A 327 -6.43 -7.22 13.15
N SER A 328 -7.14 -7.38 12.02
CA SER A 328 -7.42 -8.70 11.43
C SER A 328 -6.22 -9.33 10.69
N THR A 329 -5.08 -8.63 10.59
CA THR A 329 -3.97 -9.06 9.73
C THR A 329 -3.14 -10.17 10.36
N LYS A 330 -3.09 -11.28 9.63
CA LYS A 330 -2.37 -12.51 9.95
C LYS A 330 -1.50 -12.92 8.76
N LYS A 331 -0.48 -13.74 9.03
CA LYS A 331 0.12 -14.62 8.05
C LYS A 331 -0.61 -15.96 8.14
N ASP A 332 -1.24 -16.36 7.05
CA ASP A 332 -2.08 -17.55 6.93
C ASP A 332 -1.70 -18.19 5.58
N VAL A 333 -0.89 -19.26 5.63
CA VAL A 333 -0.27 -19.92 4.48
C VAL A 333 -0.32 -21.43 4.66
N ASP A 334 -0.97 -22.11 3.72
CA ASP A 334 -1.12 -23.57 3.66
C ASP A 334 -0.35 -24.13 2.45
N TYR A 335 0.53 -25.12 2.66
CA TYR A 335 1.33 -25.78 1.61
C TYR A 335 0.85 -27.22 1.36
N SER A 336 0.58 -27.55 0.09
CA SER A 336 0.18 -28.90 -0.33
C SER A 336 1.25 -29.98 -0.13
N SER A 337 2.50 -29.61 0.13
CA SER A 337 3.60 -30.50 0.50
C SER A 337 4.56 -29.79 1.44
N ASN A 338 4.33 -29.96 2.75
CA ASN A 338 5.15 -29.39 3.81
C ASN A 338 6.59 -29.96 3.81
N GLY A 339 7.56 -29.07 4.01
CA GLY A 339 8.97 -29.36 4.16
C GLY A 339 9.59 -28.60 5.35
N ASN A 340 10.88 -28.30 5.25
CA ASN A 340 11.62 -27.51 6.24
C ASN A 340 11.39 -26.02 5.99
N MET A 341 11.48 -25.57 4.74
CA MET A 341 11.37 -24.17 4.33
C MET A 341 9.99 -23.81 3.81
N LEU A 342 9.35 -24.71 3.06
CA LEU A 342 7.98 -24.55 2.60
C LEU A 342 7.03 -25.27 3.57
N LYS A 343 6.52 -24.57 4.59
CA LYS A 343 5.69 -25.17 5.65
C LYS A 343 4.60 -24.23 6.12
N ASP A 344 3.54 -24.80 6.68
CA ASP A 344 2.34 -24.04 7.08
C ASP A 344 2.67 -22.99 8.15
N GLU A 345 2.13 -21.79 7.97
CA GLU A 345 2.25 -20.68 8.91
C GLU A 345 0.88 -20.02 9.13
N ASN A 346 0.33 -20.17 10.33
CA ASN A 346 -0.83 -19.39 10.79
C ASN A 346 -0.46 -18.63 12.07
N LYS A 347 -0.24 -17.31 11.94
CA LYS A 347 0.07 -16.41 13.06
C LYS A 347 -0.52 -15.01 12.87
N SER A 348 -0.91 -14.38 13.97
CA SER A 348 -1.13 -12.93 14.03
C SER A 348 0.13 -12.19 13.58
N LEU A 349 -0.02 -11.04 12.91
CA LEU A 349 1.09 -10.09 12.71
C LEU A 349 1.14 -9.01 13.80
N ASP A 350 0.16 -8.98 14.70
CA ASP A 350 0.00 -8.00 15.78
C ASP A 350 -0.05 -6.54 15.28
N TRP A 351 -0.66 -6.35 14.10
CA TRP A 351 -0.90 -5.03 13.52
C TRP A 351 -2.01 -4.29 14.28
N THR A 352 -1.92 -2.96 14.32
CA THR A 352 -2.89 -2.11 15.03
C THR A 352 -3.78 -1.34 14.06
N ASP A 353 -5.05 -1.15 14.42
CA ASP A 353 -6.00 -0.35 13.65
C ASP A 353 -5.59 1.14 13.66
N VAL A 354 -5.50 1.78 12.48
CA VAL A 354 -5.04 3.17 12.33
C VAL A 354 -6.13 4.11 11.85
N THR A 355 -6.00 5.40 12.17
CA THR A 355 -6.90 6.47 11.68
C THR A 355 -6.10 7.47 10.86
N ARG A 356 -6.35 7.50 9.55
CA ARG A 356 -5.83 8.53 8.63
C ARG A 356 -6.70 9.78 8.73
N PHE A 357 -6.10 10.97 8.79
CA PHE A 357 -6.80 12.25 8.66
C PHE A 357 -6.35 12.95 7.38
N ARG A 358 -7.28 13.54 6.63
CA ARG A 358 -7.00 14.23 5.36
C ARG A 358 -7.62 15.61 5.38
N THR A 359 -6.97 16.58 4.75
CA THR A 359 -7.56 17.90 4.47
C THR A 359 -6.98 18.53 3.21
N GLY A 360 -7.77 19.33 2.50
CA GLY A 360 -7.33 20.01 1.30
C GLY A 360 -8.23 21.16 0.86
N MET A 361 -7.77 21.89 -0.15
CA MET A 361 -8.46 23.03 -0.74
C MET A 361 -8.42 22.95 -2.26
N GLU A 362 -9.50 23.39 -2.89
CA GLU A 362 -9.63 23.57 -4.34
C GLU A 362 -10.04 25.02 -4.63
N TYR A 363 -9.19 25.74 -5.36
CA TYR A 363 -9.43 27.11 -5.81
C TYR A 363 -9.61 27.14 -7.34
N LYS A 364 -10.76 27.65 -7.80
CA LYS A 364 -11.18 27.72 -9.20
C LYS A 364 -11.31 29.19 -9.66
N PRO A 365 -10.19 29.89 -9.98
CA PRO A 365 -10.23 31.32 -10.34
C PRO A 365 -11.07 31.64 -11.59
N ASN A 366 -11.32 30.64 -12.44
CA ASN A 366 -12.19 30.70 -13.62
C ASN A 366 -12.56 29.26 -14.04
N PRO A 367 -13.50 29.05 -14.99
CA PRO A 367 -13.90 27.70 -15.42
C PRO A 367 -12.80 26.86 -16.09
N THR A 368 -11.69 27.49 -16.53
CA THR A 368 -10.60 26.83 -17.26
C THR A 368 -9.54 26.24 -16.32
N TRP A 369 -9.33 26.84 -15.14
CA TRP A 369 -8.21 26.49 -14.26
C TRP A 369 -8.68 26.19 -12.84
N ALA A 370 -8.12 25.12 -12.26
CA ALA A 370 -8.20 24.83 -10.83
C ALA A 370 -6.80 24.65 -10.24
N PHE A 371 -6.63 25.00 -8.97
CA PHE A 371 -5.42 24.79 -8.19
C PHE A 371 -5.78 24.12 -6.87
N ARG A 372 -4.96 23.16 -6.43
CA ARG A 372 -5.20 22.36 -5.23
C ARG A 372 -3.96 22.25 -4.38
N VAL A 373 -4.18 22.24 -3.08
CA VAL A 373 -3.19 21.86 -2.06
C VAL A 373 -3.88 21.00 -1.01
N GLY A 374 -3.14 20.12 -0.36
CA GLY A 374 -3.66 19.31 0.73
C GLY A 374 -2.59 18.57 1.50
N MET A 375 -3.04 17.85 2.51
CA MET A 375 -2.22 17.13 3.47
C MET A 375 -2.98 15.89 3.95
N LEU A 376 -2.28 14.78 4.15
CA LEU A 376 -2.83 13.65 4.91
C LEU A 376 -1.83 13.10 5.92
N THR A 377 -2.34 12.72 7.09
CA THR A 377 -1.62 11.86 8.03
C THR A 377 -1.86 10.40 7.68
N ASP A 378 -0.88 9.56 7.99
CA ASP A 378 -0.92 8.14 7.69
C ASP A 378 -0.14 7.40 8.79
N PRO A 379 -0.79 6.76 9.78
CA PRO A 379 -0.11 6.12 10.91
C PRO A 379 0.29 4.66 10.62
N SER A 380 1.31 4.15 11.31
CA SER A 380 1.84 2.79 11.06
C SER A 380 1.02 1.71 11.77
N PRO A 381 0.35 0.77 11.07
CA PRO A 381 -0.23 -0.40 11.71
C PRO A 381 0.83 -1.40 12.19
N VAL A 382 2.02 -1.41 11.58
CA VAL A 382 3.05 -2.44 11.78
C VAL A 382 3.75 -2.27 13.15
N PRO A 383 3.91 -3.33 13.97
CA PRO A 383 4.64 -3.25 15.23
C PRO A 383 6.17 -3.26 15.01
N ASP A 384 6.94 -2.64 15.91
CA ASP A 384 8.39 -2.48 15.80
C ASP A 384 9.14 -3.79 15.51
N LYS A 385 8.71 -4.90 16.13
CA LYS A 385 9.28 -6.24 15.97
C LYS A 385 9.27 -6.79 14.53
N ALA A 386 8.46 -6.20 13.63
CA ALA A 386 8.19 -6.69 12.28
C ALA A 386 8.72 -5.78 11.15
N VAL A 387 9.21 -4.58 11.46
CA VAL A 387 9.73 -3.63 10.46
C VAL A 387 11.08 -4.13 9.92
N SER A 388 11.20 -4.29 8.60
CA SER A 388 12.45 -4.67 7.91
C SER A 388 12.35 -4.46 6.40
N LEU A 389 13.50 -4.53 5.72
CA LEU A 389 13.56 -4.56 4.25
C LEU A 389 13.03 -5.88 3.65
N THR A 390 13.06 -7.00 4.38
CA THR A 390 12.57 -8.31 3.91
C THR A 390 11.05 -8.45 4.02
N ASN A 391 10.44 -7.81 5.01
CA ASN A 391 8.99 -7.68 5.18
C ASN A 391 8.53 -6.32 4.60
N ILE A 392 8.25 -5.33 5.46
CA ILE A 392 7.88 -3.97 5.09
C ILE A 392 8.60 -2.95 5.97
N ILE A 393 9.24 -1.96 5.32
CA ILE A 393 9.72 -0.75 5.99
C ILE A 393 8.50 0.16 6.18
N ASP A 394 7.82 0.06 7.33
CA ASP A 394 6.66 0.90 7.66
C ASP A 394 7.02 1.86 8.82
N VAL A 395 6.81 3.15 8.59
CA VAL A 395 7.11 4.28 9.49
C VAL A 395 5.99 5.31 9.32
N GLU A 396 5.64 6.10 10.33
CA GLU A 396 4.43 6.97 10.24
C GLU A 396 4.48 8.00 9.08
N ARG A 397 3.43 8.81 8.88
CA ARG A 397 3.50 9.94 7.95
C ARG A 397 2.78 11.24 8.29
N THR A 398 3.31 12.29 7.64
CA THR A 398 2.50 13.29 6.94
C THR A 398 2.91 13.40 5.46
N PHE A 399 1.96 13.35 4.53
CA PHE A 399 2.15 13.76 3.13
C PHE A 399 1.65 15.18 2.88
N TYR A 400 2.22 15.84 1.87
CA TYR A 400 1.76 17.10 1.29
C TYR A 400 1.49 16.95 -0.21
N THR A 401 0.43 17.58 -0.71
CA THR A 401 -0.04 17.44 -2.10
C THR A 401 -0.21 18.81 -2.76
N MET A 402 0.09 18.89 -4.06
CA MET A 402 -0.18 20.05 -4.90
C MET A 402 -0.63 19.61 -6.29
N GLY A 403 -1.64 20.26 -6.85
CA GLY A 403 -2.15 19.88 -8.18
C GLY A 403 -2.89 20.99 -8.91
N THR A 404 -3.15 20.78 -10.19
CA THR A 404 -3.87 21.73 -11.05
C THR A 404 -4.69 21.03 -12.12
N SER A 405 -5.84 21.61 -12.48
CA SER A 405 -6.62 21.22 -13.66
C SER A 405 -6.50 22.25 -14.76
N PHE A 406 -6.48 21.78 -16.00
CA PHE A 406 -6.92 22.53 -17.17
C PHE A 406 -8.20 21.91 -17.75
N THR A 407 -9.25 22.73 -17.88
CA THR A 407 -10.57 22.33 -18.39
C THR A 407 -10.91 23.15 -19.63
N LYS A 408 -11.37 22.50 -20.71
CA LYS A 408 -11.81 23.17 -21.94
C LYS A 408 -12.99 22.42 -22.59
N ALA A 409 -14.13 23.09 -22.67
CA ALA A 409 -15.40 22.49 -23.07
C ALA A 409 -15.67 21.21 -22.26
N ASN A 410 -15.69 20.05 -22.91
CA ASN A 410 -16.00 18.76 -22.30
C ASN A 410 -14.76 17.94 -21.87
N TRP A 411 -13.56 18.52 -21.95
CA TRP A 411 -12.30 17.87 -21.58
C TRP A 411 -11.70 18.48 -20.32
N GLY A 412 -11.23 17.63 -19.41
CA GLY A 412 -10.38 18.00 -18.28
C GLY A 412 -9.05 17.23 -18.32
N CYS A 413 -7.98 17.89 -17.89
CA CYS A 413 -6.65 17.31 -17.72
C CYS A 413 -6.07 17.78 -16.37
N ASP A 414 -5.60 16.86 -15.55
CA ASP A 414 -5.19 17.10 -14.17
C ASP A 414 -3.76 16.61 -13.93
N PHE A 415 -2.95 17.47 -13.29
CA PHE A 415 -1.58 17.16 -12.88
C PHE A 415 -1.46 17.23 -11.36
N LEU A 416 -0.75 16.28 -10.77
CA LEU A 416 -0.51 16.18 -9.33
C LEU A 416 0.97 15.87 -9.05
N TYR A 417 1.49 16.54 -8.01
CA TYR A 417 2.67 16.11 -7.25
C TYR A 417 2.29 15.89 -5.78
N LEU A 418 2.79 14.80 -5.20
CA LEU A 418 2.63 14.47 -3.79
C LEU A 418 3.99 14.06 -3.22
N HIS A 419 4.28 14.51 -1.99
CA HIS A 419 5.54 14.26 -1.28
C HIS A 419 5.28 13.85 0.17
N GLY A 420 6.15 12.99 0.71
CA GLY A 420 6.27 12.76 2.16
C GLY A 420 7.59 12.04 2.46
N ASP A 421 8.20 12.34 3.60
CA ASP A 421 9.53 11.91 4.01
C ASP A 421 9.59 11.58 5.51
N GLY A 422 10.33 10.54 5.93
CA GLY A 422 10.29 10.12 7.32
C GLY A 422 11.25 9.07 7.83
N GLU A 423 11.08 8.82 9.14
CA GLU A 423 11.89 7.93 9.94
C GLU A 423 11.13 7.28 11.10
N ARG A 424 11.65 6.13 11.57
CA ARG A 424 11.22 5.41 12.78
C ARG A 424 12.44 4.81 13.46
N MET A 425 12.46 4.81 14.79
CA MET A 425 13.33 3.93 15.56
C MET A 425 12.51 2.70 15.97
N ALA A 426 12.91 1.51 15.53
CA ALA A 426 12.27 0.25 15.92
C ALA A 426 13.35 -0.79 16.23
N ASN A 427 13.27 -1.47 17.38
CA ASN A 427 14.30 -2.40 17.88
C ASN A 427 15.72 -1.78 17.93
N ASN A 428 15.83 -0.49 18.24
CA ASN A 428 17.06 0.34 18.16
C ASN A 428 17.65 0.55 16.75
N VAL A 429 17.00 0.06 15.69
CA VAL A 429 17.36 0.32 14.29
C VAL A 429 16.65 1.58 13.81
N LYS A 430 17.37 2.44 13.07
CA LYS A 430 16.74 3.54 12.33
C LYS A 430 16.28 3.05 10.96
N TYR A 431 15.01 3.24 10.67
CA TYR A 431 14.43 3.10 9.35
C TYR A 431 14.12 4.50 8.81
N THR A 432 14.33 4.72 7.52
CA THR A 432 13.84 5.94 6.84
C THR A 432 13.14 5.57 5.55
N LYS A 433 12.21 6.40 5.09
CA LYS A 433 11.51 6.19 3.82
C LYS A 433 10.97 7.53 3.29
N THR A 434 10.81 7.62 1.98
CA THR A 434 10.39 8.83 1.27
C THR A 434 9.53 8.43 0.09
N THR A 435 8.51 9.20 -0.23
CA THR A 435 7.58 8.92 -1.32
C THR A 435 7.34 10.19 -2.12
N ASN A 436 7.55 10.08 -3.43
CA ASN A 436 7.25 11.12 -4.40
C ASN A 436 6.29 10.51 -5.42
N GLU A 437 5.08 11.04 -5.54
CA GLU A 437 4.12 10.60 -6.55
C GLU A 437 3.93 11.69 -7.60
N TYR A 438 4.01 11.29 -8.86
CA TYR A 438 3.66 12.10 -10.02
C TYR A 438 2.48 11.44 -10.69
N ARG A 439 1.40 12.19 -10.94
CA ARG A 439 0.17 11.64 -11.51
C ARG A 439 -0.42 12.57 -12.56
N LEU A 440 -0.87 11.96 -13.64
CA LEU A 440 -1.56 12.60 -14.76
C LEU A 440 -2.91 11.92 -14.92
N ALA A 441 -3.99 12.71 -14.95
CA ALA A 441 -5.32 12.23 -15.26
C ALA A 441 -5.96 13.05 -16.40
N GLY A 442 -6.87 12.41 -17.13
CA GLY A 442 -7.66 13.01 -18.19
C GLY A 442 -9.10 12.51 -18.10
N GLN A 443 -10.06 13.39 -18.38
CA GLN A 443 -11.48 13.10 -18.27
C GLN A 443 -12.29 13.78 -19.38
N TYR A 444 -13.37 13.11 -19.79
CA TYR A 444 -14.28 13.56 -20.84
C TYR A 444 -15.74 13.23 -20.49
N TRP A 445 -16.65 14.18 -20.69
CA TRP A 445 -18.09 14.05 -20.37
C TRP A 445 -19.00 14.43 -21.55
N PHE A 446 -20.19 13.83 -21.65
CA PHE A 446 -21.10 13.95 -22.80
C PHE A 446 -22.55 13.51 -22.50
#